data_AF-A0A7W5YW05-F1
#
_entry.id   AF-A0A7W5YW05-F1
#
_cell.length_a   1.000
_cell.length_b   1.000
_cell.length_c   1.000
_cell.angle_alpha   90.00
_cell.angle_beta   90.00
_cell.angle_gamma   90.00
#
_symmetry.space_group_name_H-M   'P 1'
#
loop_
_entity.id
_entity.type
_entity.pdbx_description
1 polymer ?
#
loop_
_entity_poly.entity_id
_entity_poly.type
_entity_poly.pdbx_seq_one_letter_code
_entity_poly.pdbx_strand_id
1 'polypeptide(L)'
;MRLQPDLLPSLRSYTHEGKYAATLRGHGLYDAFRFVLRLSPEVHRKIAELPGGIVKSREAGFERTQAFSTFLHETIHWWQHIGSTYGLMISLTYPTQAHANYTHLKELLQRNGFQKSVRELSFSLPGPSTIDNLSGLTNRIVNNHFDFGAFRALTHSVDSAKAVIHDPMFESIGHAHEIAYGNNVLVLAATADPDFKVLQHPREWEEPFRALSDEKETGFYFGSPVALWGIGAREIFEGQACFAQMQYLSFASGGNLELDDFKAMGMLHGVYEAAFELFLQTTQLDRPASVIHPIVGLFLLVCDMAINPGSGFPYPIWPHYRSFITDTDPGARFLMLATLVRLKCPATATAIQNYSREEYVAVTEELSLHALNASPLAIAATCSDWVKEGAPLHGLMEEHRSFNFEPRNMPVRLLFSHFLAFMQDKRKTPEFFCWPGAWMAGDRVSEQSAELFDRHGALFVDKKDDDGIFPRLVSGRDESLVQQVFESFYAINRMHPRWAAGLNGARVVTSVHGDR
;
A
#
# COMPACT_ATOMS: atom_id res chain seq x y z
N MET A 1 -32.79 8.55 6.65
CA MET A 1 -31.68 7.57 6.78
C MET A 1 -30.80 8.06 7.91
N ARG A 2 -30.30 7.19 8.80
CA ARG A 2 -29.49 7.61 9.96
C ARG A 2 -28.19 6.83 10.00
N LEU A 3 -27.07 7.53 10.17
CA LEU A 3 -25.76 6.93 10.36
C LEU A 3 -25.69 6.23 11.74
N GLN A 4 -25.14 5.02 11.77
CA GLN A 4 -25.09 4.14 12.92
C GLN A 4 -23.65 4.01 13.43
N PRO A 5 -23.36 4.44 14.68
CA PRO A 5 -22.01 4.38 15.25
C PRO A 5 -21.43 2.97 15.35
N ASP A 6 -22.28 1.93 15.43
CA ASP A 6 -21.88 0.53 15.62
C ASP A 6 -21.49 -0.18 14.31
N LEU A 7 -21.63 0.50 13.16
CA LEU A 7 -21.30 -0.04 11.84
C LEU A 7 -20.17 0.75 11.15
N LEU A 8 -19.84 1.93 11.66
CA LEU A 8 -18.90 2.87 11.07
C LEU A 8 -17.81 3.23 12.08
N PRO A 9 -16.62 3.66 11.64
CA PRO A 9 -15.60 4.18 12.56
C PRO A 9 -16.18 5.39 13.33
N SER A 10 -16.42 5.23 14.64
CA SER A 10 -16.94 6.30 15.49
C SER A 10 -16.14 6.45 16.77
N LEU A 11 -15.87 7.70 17.16
CA LEU A 11 -15.11 8.06 18.37
C LEU A 11 -15.77 7.56 19.68
N ARG A 12 -17.07 7.25 19.63
CA ARG A 12 -17.88 6.91 20.81
C ARG A 12 -17.78 5.45 21.25
N SER A 13 -17.18 4.56 20.45
CA SER A 13 -17.07 3.13 20.79
C SER A 13 -15.71 2.71 21.36
N TYR A 14 -14.74 3.64 21.49
CA TYR A 14 -13.39 3.33 22.00
C TYR A 14 -13.29 3.25 23.53
N THR A 15 -14.39 3.45 24.28
CA THR A 15 -14.40 3.29 25.73
C THR A 15 -14.63 1.84 26.14
N HIS A 16 -13.53 1.20 26.53
CA HIS A 16 -13.46 0.16 27.57
C HIS A 16 -14.56 -0.91 27.56
N GLU A 17 -14.43 -1.91 26.69
CA GLU A 17 -14.84 -3.31 26.91
C GLU A 17 -14.38 -4.07 25.67
N GLY A 18 -13.51 -5.07 25.81
CA GLY A 18 -12.97 -5.87 24.70
C GLY A 18 -14.03 -6.71 23.97
N LYS A 19 -15.02 -6.06 23.34
CA LYS A 19 -16.18 -6.66 22.68
C LYS A 19 -15.96 -7.00 21.21
N TYR A 20 -14.80 -6.67 20.64
CA TYR A 20 -14.46 -7.00 19.25
C TYR A 20 -13.34 -8.05 19.24
N ALA A 21 -13.74 -9.32 19.31
CA ALA A 21 -12.81 -10.45 19.35
C ALA A 21 -11.94 -10.57 18.08
N ALA A 22 -12.39 -10.07 16.93
CA ALA A 22 -11.70 -10.19 15.64
C ALA A 22 -10.94 -8.91 15.21
N THR A 23 -11.40 -7.72 15.63
CA THR A 23 -10.78 -6.41 15.35
C THR A 23 -10.35 -5.73 16.65
N LEU A 24 -9.04 -5.74 16.93
CA LEU A 24 -8.51 -5.27 18.22
C LEU A 24 -8.77 -3.77 18.52
N ARG A 25 -9.14 -2.95 17.52
CA ARG A 25 -9.23 -1.47 17.63
C ARG A 25 -10.20 -0.79 16.64
N GLY A 26 -11.27 -1.42 16.15
CA GLY A 26 -12.19 -0.76 15.20
C GLY A 26 -13.28 -1.67 14.61
N HIS A 27 -14.13 -1.13 13.72
CA HIS A 27 -15.17 -1.91 13.03
C HIS A 27 -14.64 -2.67 11.80
N GLY A 28 -13.48 -2.26 11.29
CA GLY A 28 -12.68 -2.91 10.26
C GLY A 28 -11.18 -2.67 10.55
N LEU A 29 -10.33 -3.51 9.95
CA LEU A 29 -8.88 -3.35 9.94
C LEU A 29 -8.27 -4.16 8.80
N TYR A 30 -7.56 -3.51 7.89
CA TYR A 30 -6.60 -4.16 7.00
C TYR A 30 -5.20 -4.19 7.65
N ASP A 31 -4.68 -5.38 7.91
CA ASP A 31 -3.30 -5.58 8.36
C ASP A 31 -2.39 -5.82 7.14
N ALA A 32 -1.68 -4.77 6.73
CA ALA A 32 -0.77 -4.81 5.59
C ALA A 32 0.45 -5.73 5.76
N PHE A 33 0.80 -6.10 6.99
CA PHE A 33 1.91 -7.02 7.25
C PHE A 33 1.45 -8.48 7.06
N ARG A 34 0.25 -8.79 7.52
CA ARG A 34 -0.36 -10.12 7.41
C ARG A 34 -1.20 -10.29 6.15
N PHE A 35 -1.45 -9.22 5.40
CA PHE A 35 -2.33 -9.17 4.23
C PHE A 35 -3.76 -9.67 4.52
N VAL A 36 -4.29 -9.37 5.71
CA VAL A 36 -5.61 -9.83 6.15
C VAL A 36 -6.55 -8.66 6.34
N LEU A 37 -7.75 -8.79 5.79
CA LEU A 37 -8.87 -7.89 6.06
C LEU A 37 -9.68 -8.44 7.24
N ARG A 38 -9.89 -7.61 8.26
CA ARG A 38 -10.61 -7.96 9.47
C ARG A 38 -11.83 -7.09 9.64
N LEU A 39 -12.93 -7.67 10.09
CA LEU A 39 -14.19 -6.95 10.32
C LEU A 39 -14.77 -7.31 11.68
N SER A 40 -15.46 -6.35 12.28
CA SER A 40 -16.18 -6.61 13.53
C SER A 40 -17.29 -7.65 13.30
N PRO A 41 -17.68 -8.41 14.34
CA PRO A 41 -18.72 -9.44 14.22
C PRO A 41 -20.06 -8.91 13.70
N GLU A 42 -20.39 -7.66 14.01
CA GLU A 42 -21.62 -7.02 13.56
C GLU A 42 -21.57 -6.68 12.06
N VAL A 43 -20.44 -6.17 11.58
CA VAL A 43 -20.25 -5.91 10.14
C VAL A 43 -20.29 -7.23 9.36
N HIS A 44 -19.61 -8.29 9.84
CA HIS A 44 -19.71 -9.64 9.27
C HIS A 44 -21.15 -10.12 9.15
N ARG A 45 -21.94 -10.00 10.23
CA ARG A 45 -23.34 -10.42 10.26
C ARG A 45 -24.16 -9.71 9.19
N LYS A 46 -24.01 -8.39 9.07
CA LYS A 46 -24.80 -7.58 8.12
C LYS A 46 -24.39 -7.81 6.67
N ILE A 47 -23.11 -8.08 6.40
CA ILE A 47 -22.62 -8.42 5.06
C ILE A 47 -23.10 -9.81 4.63
N ALA A 48 -23.15 -10.78 5.55
CA ALA A 48 -23.65 -12.13 5.25
C ALA A 48 -25.14 -12.15 4.87
N GLU A 49 -25.90 -11.10 5.19
CA GLU A 49 -27.30 -10.94 4.77
C GLU A 49 -27.45 -10.37 3.35
N LEU A 50 -26.36 -9.87 2.74
CA LEU A 50 -26.38 -9.33 1.38
C LEU A 50 -26.24 -10.46 0.34
N PRO A 51 -26.91 -10.35 -0.81
CA PRO A 51 -26.50 -11.09 -2.00
C PRO A 51 -25.02 -10.84 -2.28
N GLY A 52 -24.30 -11.85 -2.78
CA GLY A 52 -22.89 -11.68 -3.15
C GLY A 52 -22.70 -10.54 -4.16
N GLY A 53 -21.67 -9.71 -3.96
CA GLY A 53 -21.33 -8.58 -4.84
C GLY A 53 -21.82 -7.21 -4.34
N ILE A 54 -21.94 -6.27 -5.27
CA ILE A 54 -22.41 -4.89 -5.00
C ILE A 54 -23.91 -4.84 -5.26
N VAL A 55 -24.67 -4.41 -4.24
CA VAL A 55 -26.13 -4.36 -4.30
C VAL A 55 -26.62 -2.92 -4.20
N LYS A 56 -27.66 -2.57 -4.97
CA LYS A 56 -28.26 -1.24 -4.91
C LYS A 56 -28.81 -0.97 -3.51
N SER A 57 -28.51 0.20 -2.97
CA SER A 57 -28.83 0.56 -1.58
C SER A 57 -30.34 0.51 -1.26
N ARG A 58 -31.21 0.73 -2.26
CA ARG A 58 -32.67 0.61 -2.14
C ARG A 58 -33.14 -0.83 -1.88
N GLU A 59 -32.37 -1.82 -2.30
CA GLU A 59 -32.68 -3.26 -2.16
C GLU A 59 -32.09 -3.84 -0.87
N ALA A 60 -30.92 -3.33 -0.45
CA ALA A 60 -30.19 -3.80 0.72
C ALA A 60 -30.65 -3.18 2.06
N GLY A 61 -31.15 -1.94 2.05
CA GLY A 61 -31.44 -1.17 3.26
C GLY A 61 -30.19 -0.51 3.86
N PHE A 62 -30.37 0.64 4.53
CA PHE A 62 -29.28 1.55 4.87
C PHE A 62 -28.30 1.02 5.94
N GLU A 63 -28.71 0.09 6.80
CA GLU A 63 -27.78 -0.57 7.74
C GLU A 63 -26.77 -1.44 7.00
N ARG A 64 -27.24 -2.24 6.04
CA ARG A 64 -26.35 -3.11 5.26
C ARG A 64 -25.43 -2.31 4.36
N THR A 65 -25.92 -1.21 3.80
CA THR A 65 -25.10 -0.21 3.10
C THR A 65 -23.98 0.32 4.00
N GLN A 66 -24.25 0.64 5.26
CA GLN A 66 -23.20 1.11 6.18
C GLN A 66 -22.18 0.02 6.53
N ALA A 67 -22.63 -1.21 6.76
CA ALA A 67 -21.70 -2.33 6.98
C ALA A 67 -20.81 -2.57 5.75
N PHE A 68 -21.40 -2.54 4.55
CA PHE A 68 -20.66 -2.67 3.29
C PHE A 68 -19.66 -1.53 3.10
N SER A 69 -19.98 -0.30 3.50
CA SER A 69 -19.06 0.84 3.39
C SER A 69 -17.79 0.63 4.22
N THR A 70 -17.89 0.01 5.39
CA THR A 70 -16.73 -0.37 6.22
C THR A 70 -15.91 -1.48 5.55
N PHE A 71 -16.56 -2.48 4.94
CA PHE A 71 -15.84 -3.49 4.14
C PHE A 71 -15.16 -2.89 2.92
N LEU A 72 -15.80 -1.95 2.24
CA LEU A 72 -15.23 -1.19 1.13
C LEU A 72 -13.99 -0.40 1.58
N HIS A 73 -14.05 0.28 2.72
CA HIS A 73 -12.93 1.01 3.31
C HIS A 73 -11.68 0.10 3.45
N GLU A 74 -11.84 -1.06 4.08
CA GLU A 74 -10.73 -2.00 4.26
C GLU A 74 -10.27 -2.64 2.94
N THR A 75 -11.18 -2.83 1.99
CA THR A 75 -10.83 -3.32 0.64
C THR A 75 -10.00 -2.28 -0.12
N ILE A 76 -10.28 -0.99 0.05
CA ILE A 76 -9.48 0.09 -0.55
C ILE A 76 -8.06 0.06 0.02
N HIS A 77 -7.86 -0.20 1.31
CA HIS A 77 -6.52 -0.39 1.86
C HIS A 77 -5.77 -1.57 1.21
N TRP A 78 -6.45 -2.70 1.00
CA TRP A 78 -5.89 -3.80 0.22
C TRP A 78 -5.48 -3.33 -1.19
N TRP A 79 -6.36 -2.61 -1.91
CA TRP A 79 -6.05 -2.07 -3.24
C TRP A 79 -4.89 -1.08 -3.24
N GLN A 80 -4.76 -0.23 -2.22
CA GLN A 80 -3.62 0.67 -2.08
C GLN A 80 -2.33 -0.12 -1.97
N HIS A 81 -2.31 -1.25 -1.27
CA HIS A 81 -1.12 -2.09 -1.08
C HIS A 81 -0.77 -2.99 -2.26
N ILE A 82 -1.76 -3.53 -2.97
CA ILE A 82 -1.52 -4.49 -4.06
C ILE A 82 -1.69 -3.89 -5.45
N GLY A 83 -2.43 -2.79 -5.58
CA GLY A 83 -2.83 -2.19 -6.86
C GLY A 83 -2.12 -0.88 -7.19
N SER A 84 -1.33 -0.32 -6.28
CA SER A 84 -0.50 0.88 -6.52
C SER A 84 0.99 0.55 -6.57
N THR A 85 1.78 1.33 -7.31
CA THR A 85 3.24 1.09 -7.41
C THR A 85 3.95 1.29 -6.07
N TYR A 86 3.62 2.36 -5.32
CA TYR A 86 4.15 2.55 -3.96
C TYR A 86 3.71 1.39 -3.05
N GLY A 87 2.43 1.01 -3.13
CA GLY A 87 1.85 -0.13 -2.41
C GLY A 87 2.62 -1.43 -2.62
N LEU A 88 2.91 -1.77 -3.88
CA LEU A 88 3.69 -2.95 -4.21
C LEU A 88 5.10 -2.86 -3.60
N MET A 89 5.78 -1.71 -3.77
CA MET A 89 7.13 -1.52 -3.24
C MET A 89 7.16 -1.65 -1.72
N ILE A 90 6.22 -1.05 -1.00
CA ILE A 90 6.16 -1.15 0.46
C ILE A 90 5.82 -2.58 0.91
N SER A 91 4.91 -3.25 0.21
CA SER A 91 4.48 -4.63 0.51
C SER A 91 5.61 -5.65 0.30
N LEU A 92 6.48 -5.42 -0.67
CA LEU A 92 7.64 -6.29 -0.95
C LEU A 92 8.80 -6.09 0.04
N THR A 93 8.85 -5.00 0.80
CA THR A 93 9.99 -4.75 1.71
C THR A 93 10.24 -5.90 2.69
N TYR A 94 9.20 -6.58 3.19
CA TYR A 94 9.37 -7.69 4.13
C TYR A 94 9.95 -8.96 3.48
N PRO A 95 9.37 -9.52 2.39
CA PRO A 95 9.98 -10.66 1.72
C PRO A 95 11.36 -10.32 1.15
N THR A 96 11.53 -9.14 0.54
CA THR A 96 12.82 -8.70 -0.01
C THR A 96 13.89 -8.57 1.07
N GLN A 97 13.57 -8.00 2.23
CA GLN A 97 14.49 -7.92 3.37
C GLN A 97 14.99 -9.30 3.82
N ALA A 98 14.13 -10.32 3.78
CA ALA A 98 14.53 -11.68 4.08
C ALA A 98 15.42 -12.28 2.99
N HIS A 99 15.10 -12.05 1.71
CA HIS A 99 15.93 -12.49 0.58
C HIS A 99 17.32 -11.85 0.60
N ALA A 100 17.40 -10.53 0.80
CA ALA A 100 18.65 -9.78 0.87
C ALA A 100 19.57 -10.28 1.99
N ASN A 101 19.00 -10.79 3.09
CA ASN A 101 19.77 -11.27 4.24
C ASN A 101 19.99 -12.78 4.28
N TYR A 102 19.27 -13.59 3.50
CA TYR A 102 19.27 -15.05 3.63
C TYR A 102 20.66 -15.67 3.48
N THR A 103 21.38 -15.33 2.41
CA THR A 103 22.72 -15.85 2.15
C THR A 103 23.71 -15.41 3.22
N HIS A 104 23.65 -14.15 3.63
CA HIS A 104 24.53 -13.59 4.67
C HIS A 104 24.28 -14.21 6.04
N LEU A 105 23.02 -14.45 6.41
CA LEU A 105 22.65 -15.13 7.66
C LEU A 105 23.11 -16.59 7.67
N LYS A 106 22.99 -17.30 6.54
CA LYS A 106 23.49 -18.67 6.39
C LYS A 106 25.01 -18.71 6.52
N GLU A 107 25.71 -17.75 5.92
CA GLU A 107 27.16 -17.60 6.06
C GLU A 107 27.58 -17.27 7.49
N LEU A 108 26.86 -16.38 8.17
CA LEU A 108 27.10 -16.04 9.57
C LEU A 108 26.94 -17.27 10.47
N LEU A 109 25.88 -18.06 10.25
CA LEU A 109 25.63 -19.31 10.98
C LEU A 109 26.77 -20.31 10.79
N GLN A 110 27.33 -20.41 9.57
CA GLN A 110 28.47 -21.29 9.28
C GLN A 110 29.77 -20.80 9.93
N ARG A 111 30.02 -19.48 9.93
CA ARG A 111 31.27 -18.90 10.43
C ARG A 111 31.31 -18.72 11.95
N ASN A 112 30.18 -18.39 12.57
CA ASN A 112 30.11 -17.95 13.99
C ASN A 112 29.02 -18.66 14.82
N GLY A 113 28.29 -19.62 14.23
CA GLY A 113 27.19 -20.32 14.89
C GLY A 113 25.94 -19.46 15.08
N PHE A 114 24.99 -19.97 15.86
CA PHE A 114 23.74 -19.26 16.15
C PHE A 114 23.99 -18.10 17.11
N GLN A 115 23.63 -16.88 16.70
CA GLN A 115 23.88 -15.66 17.47
C GLN A 115 22.64 -14.78 17.50
N LYS A 116 22.25 -14.34 18.70
CA LYS A 116 21.18 -13.37 18.91
C LYS A 116 21.59 -12.45 20.08
N SER A 117 21.75 -11.14 19.88
CA SER A 117 21.45 -10.34 18.68
C SER A 117 22.61 -10.22 17.67
N VAL A 118 22.31 -10.24 16.35
CA VAL A 118 23.30 -9.91 15.30
C VAL A 118 23.73 -8.44 15.36
N ARG A 119 22.84 -7.54 15.81
CA ARG A 119 23.14 -6.12 16.01
C ARG A 119 24.20 -5.94 17.12
N GLU A 120 24.00 -6.59 18.26
CA GLU A 120 24.95 -6.54 19.39
C GLU A 120 26.30 -7.14 18.98
N LEU A 121 26.28 -8.26 18.25
CA LEU A 121 27.48 -8.85 17.69
C LEU A 121 28.22 -7.84 16.80
N SER A 122 27.51 -7.17 15.87
CA SER A 122 28.11 -6.18 14.98
C SER A 122 28.77 -5.02 15.72
N PHE A 123 28.23 -4.59 16.87
CA PHE A 123 28.83 -3.54 17.70
C PHE A 123 30.02 -4.02 18.54
N SER A 124 30.05 -5.31 18.88
CA SER A 124 31.11 -5.89 19.72
C SER A 124 32.39 -6.24 18.95
N LEU A 125 32.29 -6.40 17.63
CA LEU A 125 33.41 -6.84 16.80
C LEU A 125 34.45 -5.71 16.62
N PRO A 126 35.74 -5.96 16.91
CA PRO A 126 36.78 -4.96 16.77
C PRO A 126 37.23 -4.80 15.31
N GLY A 127 37.74 -3.61 14.98
CA GLY A 127 38.36 -3.31 13.69
C GLY A 127 37.37 -2.89 12.59
N PRO A 128 37.89 -2.44 11.43
CA PRO A 128 37.06 -1.93 10.35
C PRO A 128 36.23 -3.04 9.68
N SER A 129 35.01 -2.70 9.27
CA SER A 129 34.17 -3.56 8.43
C SER A 129 34.78 -3.71 7.03
N THR A 130 35.06 -4.94 6.61
CA THR A 130 35.49 -5.24 5.22
C THR A 130 34.63 -6.36 4.63
N ILE A 131 34.56 -6.46 3.30
CA ILE A 131 33.69 -7.42 2.61
C ILE A 131 33.92 -8.87 3.09
N ASP A 132 35.17 -9.23 3.42
CA ASP A 132 35.56 -10.61 3.71
C ASP A 132 35.53 -10.97 5.20
N ASN A 133 35.50 -9.98 6.10
CA ASN A 133 35.61 -10.21 7.54
C ASN A 133 34.25 -10.34 8.23
N LEU A 134 34.25 -10.89 9.45
CA LEU A 134 33.02 -11.11 10.21
C LEU A 134 32.30 -9.79 10.53
N SER A 135 33.05 -8.72 10.79
CA SER A 135 32.50 -7.38 11.05
C SER A 135 31.68 -6.84 9.87
N GLY A 136 32.20 -6.94 8.64
CA GLY A 136 31.50 -6.53 7.44
C GLY A 136 30.36 -7.47 7.06
N LEU A 137 30.43 -8.77 7.39
CA LEU A 137 29.29 -9.67 7.24
C LEU A 137 28.13 -9.29 8.17
N THR A 138 28.40 -9.05 9.46
CA THR A 138 27.36 -8.64 10.40
C THR A 138 26.82 -7.25 10.10
N ASN A 139 27.69 -6.33 9.68
CA ASN A 139 27.30 -4.97 9.29
C ASN A 139 26.36 -5.00 8.07
N ARG A 140 26.66 -5.79 7.03
CA ARG A 140 25.74 -5.96 5.88
C ARG A 140 24.36 -6.48 6.27
N ILE A 141 24.30 -7.47 7.16
CA ILE A 141 23.01 -8.02 7.64
C ILE A 141 22.21 -6.95 8.39
N VAL A 142 22.89 -6.20 9.24
CA VAL A 142 22.29 -5.13 10.05
C VAL A 142 21.83 -3.99 9.15
N ASN A 143 22.68 -3.45 8.28
CA ASN A 143 22.34 -2.34 7.38
C ASN A 143 21.14 -2.70 6.51
N ASN A 144 21.18 -3.84 5.81
CA ASN A 144 20.03 -4.32 5.04
C ASN A 144 18.75 -4.32 5.89
N HIS A 145 18.79 -4.82 7.14
CA HIS A 145 17.62 -4.81 8.01
C HIS A 145 17.11 -3.39 8.31
N PHE A 146 18.01 -2.48 8.64
CA PHE A 146 17.67 -1.10 9.01
C PHE A 146 17.28 -0.24 7.81
N ASP A 147 17.83 -0.46 6.61
CA ASP A 147 17.50 0.30 5.40
C ASP A 147 16.05 0.05 4.94
N PHE A 148 15.61 -1.22 4.91
CA PHE A 148 14.18 -1.51 4.67
C PHE A 148 13.29 -0.95 5.79
N GLY A 149 13.77 -0.97 7.03
CA GLY A 149 13.10 -0.33 8.17
C GLY A 149 12.95 1.18 7.98
N ALA A 150 14.00 1.85 7.52
CA ALA A 150 14.05 3.28 7.29
C ALA A 150 13.13 3.67 6.15
N PHE A 151 13.16 2.99 5.00
CA PHE A 151 12.23 3.27 3.90
C PHE A 151 10.76 3.17 4.35
N ARG A 152 10.42 2.11 5.09
CA ARG A 152 9.07 1.96 5.67
C ARG A 152 8.72 3.12 6.60
N ALA A 153 9.61 3.47 7.53
CA ALA A 153 9.34 4.49 8.52
C ALA A 153 9.26 5.91 7.93
N LEU A 154 10.15 6.22 6.98
CA LEU A 154 10.24 7.53 6.31
C LEU A 154 8.99 7.83 5.49
N THR A 155 8.52 6.85 4.72
CA THR A 155 7.38 7.06 3.80
C THR A 155 6.01 6.86 4.47
N HIS A 156 5.96 6.18 5.63
CA HIS A 156 4.69 5.84 6.28
C HIS A 156 4.03 7.03 7.00
N SER A 157 4.75 7.71 7.90
CA SER A 157 4.22 8.83 8.68
C SER A 157 5.34 9.71 9.23
N VAL A 158 5.02 10.97 9.56
CA VAL A 158 5.99 11.92 10.13
C VAL A 158 6.57 11.42 11.46
N ASP A 159 5.76 10.79 12.30
CA ASP A 159 6.20 10.32 13.62
C ASP A 159 7.16 9.13 13.51
N SER A 160 6.87 8.18 12.61
CA SER A 160 7.80 7.08 12.33
C SER A 160 9.08 7.57 11.68
N ALA A 161 9.01 8.56 10.79
CA ALA A 161 10.17 9.16 10.15
C ALA A 161 11.10 9.81 11.19
N LYS A 162 10.56 10.60 12.13
CA LYS A 162 11.34 11.20 13.22
C LYS A 162 12.08 10.18 14.09
N ALA A 163 11.47 9.02 14.33
CA ALA A 163 12.11 7.98 15.11
C ALA A 163 13.35 7.39 14.39
N VAL A 164 13.27 7.19 13.08
CA VAL A 164 14.36 6.52 12.33
C VAL A 164 15.52 7.44 11.99
N ILE A 165 15.29 8.74 11.74
CA ILE A 165 16.37 9.69 11.41
C ILE A 165 17.38 9.90 12.55
N HIS A 166 17.02 9.50 13.77
CA HIS A 166 17.89 9.57 14.94
C HIS A 166 18.57 8.22 15.27
N ASP A 167 18.30 7.14 14.51
CA ASP A 167 19.01 5.88 14.70
C ASP A 167 20.44 6.00 14.15
N PRO A 168 21.48 5.62 14.90
CA PRO A 168 22.86 5.65 14.42
C PRO A 168 23.14 4.82 13.15
N MET A 169 22.25 3.89 12.81
CA MET A 169 22.32 3.06 11.61
C MET A 169 21.62 3.69 10.39
N PHE A 170 21.01 4.87 10.54
CA PHE A 170 20.38 5.55 9.42
C PHE A 170 21.43 6.26 8.56
N GLU A 171 21.54 5.84 7.29
CA GLU A 171 22.49 6.42 6.35
C GLU A 171 21.98 7.75 5.77
N SER A 172 20.98 7.68 4.89
CA SER A 172 20.31 8.84 4.30
C SER A 172 18.95 8.45 3.73
N ILE A 173 18.10 9.44 3.40
CA ILE A 173 16.78 9.19 2.80
C ILE A 173 16.94 8.51 1.43
N GLY A 174 17.85 9.04 0.61
CA GLY A 174 18.15 8.53 -0.72
C GLY A 174 18.64 7.09 -0.68
N HIS A 175 19.54 6.77 0.27
CA HIS A 175 20.03 5.40 0.45
C HIS A 175 18.90 4.42 0.79
N ALA A 176 18.01 4.78 1.72
CA ALA A 176 16.88 3.94 2.08
C ALA A 176 15.95 3.65 0.87
N HIS A 177 15.71 4.66 0.02
CA HIS A 177 14.92 4.50 -1.20
C HIS A 177 15.63 3.61 -2.23
N GLU A 178 16.91 3.85 -2.49
CA GLU A 178 17.76 3.06 -3.39
C GLU A 178 17.75 1.58 -3.00
N ILE A 179 18.04 1.27 -1.73
CA ILE A 179 18.11 -0.10 -1.22
C ILE A 179 16.74 -0.78 -1.32
N ALA A 180 15.67 -0.11 -0.90
CA ALA A 180 14.33 -0.70 -0.93
C ALA A 180 13.85 -0.98 -2.37
N TYR A 181 13.90 0.03 -3.25
CA TYR A 181 13.45 -0.13 -4.64
C TYR A 181 14.34 -1.09 -5.40
N GLY A 182 15.67 -0.94 -5.30
CA GLY A 182 16.62 -1.76 -6.05
C GLY A 182 16.47 -3.23 -5.71
N ASN A 183 16.45 -3.57 -4.41
CA ASN A 183 16.29 -4.98 -4.02
C ASN A 183 14.89 -5.52 -4.35
N ASN A 184 13.84 -4.71 -4.26
CA ASN A 184 12.50 -5.14 -4.68
C ASN A 184 12.47 -5.49 -6.17
N VAL A 185 13.06 -4.65 -7.03
CA VAL A 185 13.15 -4.92 -8.47
C VAL A 185 14.00 -6.18 -8.76
N LEU A 186 15.11 -6.37 -8.04
CA LEU A 186 15.90 -7.61 -8.15
C LEU A 186 15.09 -8.86 -7.78
N VAL A 187 14.29 -8.80 -6.72
CA VAL A 187 13.45 -9.92 -6.28
C VAL A 187 12.31 -10.19 -7.26
N LEU A 188 11.69 -9.15 -7.82
CA LEU A 188 10.70 -9.28 -8.89
C LEU A 188 11.31 -9.94 -10.14
N ALA A 189 12.47 -9.46 -10.59
CA ALA A 189 13.21 -10.02 -11.73
C ALA A 189 13.58 -11.48 -11.48
N ALA A 190 14.20 -11.80 -10.35
CA ALA A 190 14.55 -13.17 -9.99
C ALA A 190 13.35 -14.12 -9.89
N THR A 191 12.13 -13.58 -9.78
CA THR A 191 10.88 -14.33 -9.68
C THR A 191 10.21 -14.54 -11.03
N ALA A 192 10.15 -13.50 -11.87
CA ALA A 192 9.32 -13.53 -13.09
C ALA A 192 9.99 -12.96 -14.35
N ASP A 193 11.13 -12.25 -14.23
CA ASP A 193 11.87 -11.68 -15.37
C ASP A 193 13.40 -11.79 -15.15
N PRO A 194 13.96 -13.01 -15.09
CA PRO A 194 15.35 -13.23 -14.65
C PRO A 194 16.40 -12.64 -15.60
N ASP A 195 16.02 -12.39 -16.87
CA ASP A 195 16.88 -11.80 -17.89
C ASP A 195 16.69 -10.28 -18.02
N PHE A 196 15.87 -9.65 -17.15
CA PHE A 196 15.57 -8.21 -17.19
C PHE A 196 15.07 -7.75 -18.57
N LYS A 197 14.16 -8.51 -19.19
CA LYS A 197 13.59 -8.17 -20.51
C LYS A 197 12.65 -6.97 -20.44
N VAL A 198 12.01 -6.75 -19.29
CA VAL A 198 11.07 -5.64 -19.08
C VAL A 198 11.38 -4.84 -17.81
N LEU A 199 11.85 -5.50 -16.75
CA LEU A 199 12.29 -4.81 -15.54
C LEU A 199 13.68 -4.22 -15.74
N GLN A 200 13.91 -3.03 -15.18
CA GLN A 200 15.20 -2.34 -15.27
C GLN A 200 16.17 -2.88 -14.22
N HIS A 201 17.39 -3.26 -14.60
CA HIS A 201 18.35 -3.76 -13.64
C HIS A 201 18.89 -2.62 -12.77
N PRO A 202 18.77 -2.69 -11.42
CA PRO A 202 19.23 -1.62 -10.53
C PRO A 202 20.74 -1.40 -10.47
N ARG A 203 21.54 -2.17 -11.22
CA ARG A 203 23.00 -2.04 -11.26
C ARG A 203 23.41 -0.71 -11.89
N GLU A 204 22.59 -0.21 -12.81
CA GLU A 204 22.78 1.10 -13.44
C GLU A 204 22.56 2.27 -12.47
N TRP A 205 22.04 2.01 -11.26
CA TRP A 205 21.78 3.04 -10.27
C TRP A 205 23.00 3.31 -9.38
N GLU A 206 23.92 2.35 -9.25
CA GLU A 206 25.04 2.40 -8.31
C GLU A 206 25.96 3.61 -8.54
N GLU A 207 26.34 3.87 -9.80
CA GLU A 207 27.24 4.99 -10.14
C GLU A 207 26.54 6.35 -9.95
N PRO A 208 25.32 6.58 -10.47
CA PRO A 208 24.58 7.82 -10.21
C PRO A 208 24.34 8.10 -8.71
N PHE A 209 23.90 7.12 -7.91
CA PHE A 209 23.69 7.37 -6.48
C PHE A 209 25.00 7.60 -5.72
N ARG A 210 26.09 6.92 -6.09
CA ARG A 210 27.41 7.21 -5.55
C ARG A 210 27.84 8.63 -5.86
N ALA A 211 27.64 9.11 -7.09
CA ALA A 211 27.93 10.48 -7.46
C ALA A 211 27.14 11.49 -6.61
N LEU A 212 25.84 11.25 -6.35
CA LEU A 212 25.03 12.10 -5.47
C LEU A 212 25.55 12.15 -4.03
N SER A 213 25.99 11.00 -3.50
CA SER A 213 26.61 10.93 -2.17
C SER A 213 27.94 11.71 -2.13
N ASP A 214 28.81 11.50 -3.12
CA ASP A 214 30.12 12.15 -3.22
C ASP A 214 30.01 13.68 -3.39
N GLU A 215 29.03 14.13 -4.17
CA GLU A 215 28.68 15.55 -4.37
C GLU A 215 27.98 16.16 -3.15
N LYS A 216 27.61 15.36 -2.15
CA LYS A 216 26.80 15.74 -0.99
C LYS A 216 25.48 16.41 -1.38
N GLU A 217 24.80 15.83 -2.37
CA GLU A 217 23.43 16.24 -2.72
C GLU A 217 22.49 16.02 -1.53
N THR A 218 21.57 16.97 -1.30
CA THR A 218 20.73 16.92 -0.09
C THR A 218 19.83 15.68 -0.13
N GLY A 219 19.84 14.91 0.97
CA GLY A 219 19.14 13.64 1.10
C GLY A 219 19.95 12.39 0.72
N PHE A 220 21.14 12.50 0.14
CA PHE A 220 21.89 11.36 -0.46
C PHE A 220 23.22 11.01 0.21
N TYR A 221 23.62 11.69 1.28
CA TYR A 221 24.86 11.39 2.01
C TYR A 221 24.63 11.24 3.52
N PHE A 222 25.53 10.55 4.21
CA PHE A 222 25.46 10.37 5.66
C PHE A 222 25.43 11.72 6.41
N GLY A 223 24.44 11.89 7.29
CA GLY A 223 24.26 13.13 8.05
C GLY A 223 23.69 14.30 7.24
N SER A 224 23.16 14.04 6.04
CA SER A 224 22.47 15.04 5.23
C SER A 224 21.24 15.63 5.97
N PRO A 225 20.92 16.92 5.78
CA PRO A 225 19.70 17.51 6.34
C PRO A 225 18.45 16.74 5.91
N VAL A 226 17.60 16.39 6.87
CA VAL A 226 16.32 15.71 6.62
C VAL A 226 15.18 16.72 6.75
N ALA A 227 14.48 16.97 5.64
CA ALA A 227 13.21 17.67 5.63
C ALA A 227 12.07 16.65 5.49
N LEU A 228 11.08 16.72 6.38
CA LEU A 228 9.90 15.87 6.32
C LEU A 228 8.75 16.62 5.63
N TRP A 229 7.93 15.90 4.87
CA TRP A 229 6.83 16.45 4.07
C TRP A 229 5.60 16.86 4.90
N GLY A 230 5.58 16.63 6.22
CA GLY A 230 4.42 16.91 7.06
C GLY A 230 3.23 15.95 6.86
N ILE A 231 3.33 15.01 5.92
CA ILE A 231 2.36 13.96 5.63
C ILE A 231 3.08 12.71 5.09
N GLY A 232 2.53 11.51 5.32
CA GLY A 232 3.03 10.27 4.76
C GLY A 232 1.94 9.41 4.11
N ALA A 233 2.32 8.21 3.69
CA ALA A 233 1.40 7.25 3.07
C ALA A 233 0.21 6.90 3.96
N ARG A 234 0.39 6.89 5.29
CA ARG A 234 -0.68 6.59 6.25
C ARG A 234 -1.83 7.56 6.11
N GLU A 235 -1.56 8.86 6.19
CA GLU A 235 -2.61 9.89 6.08
C GLU A 235 -3.25 9.89 4.68
N ILE A 236 -2.46 9.66 3.63
CA ILE A 236 -2.96 9.60 2.24
C ILE A 236 -3.87 8.38 2.04
N PHE A 237 -3.47 7.21 2.54
CA PHE A 237 -4.24 5.97 2.43
C PHE A 237 -5.57 6.08 3.17
N GLU A 238 -5.53 6.55 4.43
CA GLU A 238 -6.70 6.75 5.28
C GLU A 238 -7.64 7.82 4.69
N GLY A 239 -7.09 8.95 4.22
CA GLY A 239 -7.86 9.99 3.58
C GLY A 239 -8.58 9.48 2.33
N GLN A 240 -7.90 8.73 1.45
CA GLN A 240 -8.52 8.16 0.26
C GLN A 240 -9.63 7.14 0.60
N ALA A 241 -9.37 6.21 1.52
CA ALA A 241 -10.34 5.19 1.92
C ALA A 241 -11.56 5.79 2.64
N CYS A 242 -11.34 6.74 3.55
CA CYS A 242 -12.39 7.43 4.29
C CYS A 242 -13.29 8.27 3.36
N PHE A 243 -12.70 9.09 2.47
CA PHE A 243 -13.50 9.90 1.55
C PHE A 243 -14.24 9.06 0.51
N ALA A 244 -13.66 7.96 0.03
CA ALA A 244 -14.37 7.01 -0.81
C ALA A 244 -15.54 6.32 -0.08
N GLN A 245 -15.37 5.96 1.20
CA GLN A 245 -16.44 5.41 2.04
C GLN A 245 -17.58 6.43 2.24
N MET A 246 -17.25 7.68 2.55
CA MET A 246 -18.25 8.75 2.69
C MET A 246 -18.94 9.04 1.35
N GLN A 247 -18.20 9.05 0.24
CA GLN A 247 -18.74 9.20 -1.11
C GLN A 247 -19.74 8.08 -1.44
N TYR A 248 -19.40 6.82 -1.12
CA TYR A 248 -20.30 5.67 -1.24
C TYR A 248 -21.61 5.89 -0.48
N LEU A 249 -21.51 6.27 0.81
CA LEU A 249 -22.68 6.51 1.66
C LEU A 249 -23.55 7.66 1.15
N SER A 250 -22.94 8.75 0.68
CA SER A 250 -23.66 9.90 0.14
C SER A 250 -24.42 9.52 -1.13
N PHE A 251 -23.78 8.86 -2.11
CA PHE A 251 -24.47 8.37 -3.30
C PHE A 251 -25.56 7.33 -2.98
N ALA A 252 -25.31 6.41 -2.06
CA ALA A 252 -26.27 5.42 -1.61
C ALA A 252 -27.51 6.06 -0.96
N SER A 253 -27.33 7.22 -0.32
CA SER A 253 -28.41 8.01 0.29
C SER A 253 -29.13 8.95 -0.68
N GLY A 254 -28.71 9.01 -1.95
CA GLY A 254 -29.22 9.98 -2.93
C GLY A 254 -28.69 11.40 -2.75
N GLY A 255 -27.49 11.56 -2.17
CA GLY A 255 -26.84 12.86 -1.94
C GLY A 255 -27.30 13.59 -0.68
N ASN A 256 -28.01 12.92 0.23
CA ASN A 256 -28.61 13.52 1.43
C ASN A 256 -27.65 13.60 2.64
N LEU A 257 -26.37 13.28 2.46
CA LEU A 257 -25.36 13.32 3.52
C LEU A 257 -24.25 14.30 3.13
N GLU A 258 -23.97 15.24 4.02
CA GLU A 258 -22.95 16.26 3.89
C GLU A 258 -21.71 15.93 4.74
N LEU A 259 -20.61 16.66 4.54
CA LEU A 259 -19.37 16.45 5.30
C LEU A 259 -19.56 16.68 6.81
N ASP A 260 -20.44 17.60 7.19
CA ASP A 260 -20.74 17.84 8.60
C ASP A 260 -21.49 16.68 9.28
N ASP A 261 -22.33 15.94 8.53
CA ASP A 261 -22.96 14.72 9.05
C ASP A 261 -21.92 13.66 9.40
N PHE A 262 -20.93 13.46 8.51
CA PHE A 262 -19.84 12.50 8.73
C PHE A 262 -18.90 12.95 9.85
N LYS A 263 -18.64 14.26 9.96
CA LYS A 263 -17.89 14.84 11.08
C LYS A 263 -18.59 14.63 12.41
N ALA A 264 -19.91 14.85 12.47
CA ALA A 264 -20.71 14.59 13.67
C ALA A 264 -20.71 13.11 14.09
N MET A 265 -20.53 12.20 13.12
CA MET A 265 -20.37 10.76 13.36
C MET A 265 -18.95 10.36 13.79
N GLY A 266 -17.99 11.27 13.72
CA GLY A 266 -16.60 11.01 14.07
C GLY A 266 -15.82 10.30 12.95
N MET A 267 -16.27 10.34 11.70
CA MET A 267 -15.51 9.81 10.56
C MET A 267 -14.41 10.76 10.08
N LEU A 268 -14.51 12.05 10.40
CA LEU A 268 -13.54 13.08 10.03
C LEU A 268 -12.81 13.58 11.28
N HIS A 269 -11.66 12.96 11.59
CA HIS A 269 -10.77 13.38 12.67
C HIS A 269 -9.36 12.81 12.48
N GLY A 270 -8.35 13.51 13.02
CA GLY A 270 -6.97 13.01 13.04
C GLY A 270 -6.49 12.55 11.67
N VAL A 271 -6.03 11.29 11.59
CA VAL A 271 -5.48 10.68 10.37
C VAL A 271 -6.48 10.62 9.20
N TYR A 272 -7.78 10.50 9.49
CA TYR A 272 -8.84 10.34 8.48
C TYR A 272 -9.16 11.64 7.70
N GLU A 273 -8.72 12.79 8.22
CA GLU A 273 -8.97 14.11 7.62
C GLU A 273 -7.67 14.88 7.30
N ALA A 274 -6.53 14.48 7.87
CA ALA A 274 -5.25 15.18 7.76
C ALA A 274 -4.82 15.45 6.30
N ALA A 275 -4.94 14.46 5.41
CA ALA A 275 -4.59 14.63 4.00
C ALA A 275 -5.49 15.63 3.29
N PHE A 276 -6.80 15.60 3.56
CA PHE A 276 -7.75 16.50 2.92
C PHE A 276 -7.55 17.95 3.36
N GLU A 277 -7.32 18.17 4.65
CA GLU A 277 -7.00 19.52 5.16
C GLU A 277 -5.72 20.07 4.57
N LEU A 278 -4.66 19.26 4.48
CA LEU A 278 -3.42 19.67 3.84
C LEU A 278 -3.60 19.96 2.34
N PHE A 279 -4.44 19.17 1.66
CA PHE A 279 -4.82 19.40 0.26
C PHE A 279 -5.51 20.76 0.10
N LEU A 280 -6.54 21.07 0.90
CA LEU A 280 -7.25 22.35 0.85
C LEU A 280 -6.31 23.53 1.15
N GLN A 281 -5.45 23.40 2.17
CA GLN A 281 -4.47 24.43 2.52
C GLN A 281 -3.46 24.69 1.38
N THR A 282 -2.94 23.62 0.77
CA THR A 282 -1.94 23.72 -0.30
C THR A 282 -2.54 24.24 -1.60
N THR A 283 -3.77 23.83 -1.90
CA THR A 283 -4.51 24.24 -3.10
C THR A 283 -5.16 25.62 -2.96
N GLN A 284 -5.35 26.10 -1.73
CA GLN A 284 -6.12 27.29 -1.37
C GLN A 284 -7.58 27.22 -1.84
N LEU A 285 -8.15 26.02 -1.87
CA LEU A 285 -9.55 25.80 -2.19
C LEU A 285 -10.39 25.83 -0.90
N ASP A 286 -11.61 26.36 -1.03
CA ASP A 286 -12.58 26.33 0.07
C ASP A 286 -13.07 24.91 0.32
N ARG A 287 -13.29 24.61 1.61
CA ARG A 287 -13.86 23.34 2.02
C ARG A 287 -15.28 23.20 1.45
N PRO A 288 -15.57 22.17 0.64
CA PRO A 288 -16.93 21.96 0.13
C PRO A 288 -17.86 21.50 1.25
N ALA A 289 -19.16 21.71 1.11
CA ALA A 289 -20.17 21.16 2.03
C ALA A 289 -20.42 19.66 1.77
N SER A 290 -20.40 19.25 0.50
CA SER A 290 -20.75 17.90 0.08
C SER A 290 -19.53 17.04 -0.23
N VAL A 291 -19.59 15.76 0.13
CA VAL A 291 -18.55 14.77 -0.22
C VAL A 291 -18.58 14.36 -1.69
N ILE A 292 -19.69 14.61 -2.41
CA ILE A 292 -19.78 14.37 -3.86
C ILE A 292 -19.39 15.60 -4.68
N HIS A 293 -18.77 16.60 -4.05
CA HIS A 293 -18.30 17.81 -4.71
C HIS A 293 -17.03 17.55 -5.56
N PRO A 294 -16.83 18.24 -6.70
CA PRO A 294 -15.65 18.08 -7.56
C PRO A 294 -14.29 18.18 -6.85
N ILE A 295 -14.17 19.05 -5.85
CA ILE A 295 -12.97 19.20 -5.02
C ILE A 295 -12.60 17.89 -4.30
N VAL A 296 -13.60 17.15 -3.79
CA VAL A 296 -13.35 15.84 -3.18
C VAL A 296 -12.95 14.82 -4.24
N GLY A 297 -13.58 14.86 -5.42
CA GLY A 297 -13.15 14.06 -6.56
C GLY A 297 -11.68 14.30 -6.93
N LEU A 298 -11.25 15.57 -6.95
CA LEU A 298 -9.87 15.96 -7.24
C LEU A 298 -8.91 15.51 -6.14
N PHE A 299 -9.30 15.64 -4.86
CA PHE A 299 -8.52 15.12 -3.74
C PHE A 299 -8.25 13.62 -3.88
N LEU A 300 -9.29 12.81 -4.14
CA LEU A 300 -9.15 11.36 -4.31
C LEU A 300 -8.23 11.00 -5.49
N LEU A 301 -8.31 11.77 -6.59
CA LEU A 301 -7.42 11.61 -7.76
C LEU A 301 -5.97 11.97 -7.43
N VAL A 302 -5.74 13.05 -6.66
CA VAL A 302 -4.40 13.42 -6.19
C VAL A 302 -3.82 12.35 -5.26
N CYS A 303 -4.62 11.76 -4.37
CA CYS A 303 -4.21 10.60 -3.58
C CYS A 303 -3.79 9.44 -4.49
N ASP A 304 -4.60 9.09 -5.49
CA ASP A 304 -4.28 8.01 -6.44
C ASP A 304 -2.96 8.27 -7.19
N MET A 305 -2.75 9.48 -7.72
CA MET A 305 -1.52 9.85 -8.43
C MET A 305 -0.29 9.85 -7.51
N ALA A 306 -0.45 10.26 -6.25
CA ALA A 306 0.63 10.31 -5.27
C ALA A 306 1.17 8.90 -4.95
N ILE A 307 0.29 7.91 -4.83
CA ILE A 307 0.65 6.52 -4.48
C ILE A 307 1.03 5.67 -5.71
N ASN A 308 0.97 6.25 -6.91
CA ASN A 308 1.38 5.61 -8.16
C ASN A 308 2.62 6.28 -8.79
N PRO A 309 3.80 6.32 -8.11
CA PRO A 309 5.04 6.75 -8.75
C PRO A 309 5.45 5.84 -9.91
N GLY A 310 6.11 6.42 -10.92
CA GLY A 310 6.67 5.67 -12.05
C GLY A 310 8.19 5.53 -12.03
N SER A 311 8.90 6.39 -11.29
CA SER A 311 10.37 6.43 -11.24
C SER A 311 10.93 5.21 -10.49
N GLY A 312 11.94 4.56 -11.07
CA GLY A 312 12.54 3.32 -10.57
C GLY A 312 11.70 2.06 -10.84
N PHE A 313 10.37 2.19 -10.90
CA PHE A 313 9.44 1.13 -11.31
C PHE A 313 8.07 1.73 -11.72
N PRO A 314 7.52 1.44 -12.91
CA PRO A 314 8.08 0.57 -13.97
C PRO A 314 9.07 1.29 -14.91
N TYR A 315 9.28 2.60 -14.76
CA TYR A 315 10.18 3.38 -15.61
C TYR A 315 11.58 3.50 -15.01
N PRO A 316 12.61 3.76 -15.84
CA PRO A 316 13.92 4.13 -15.33
C PRO A 316 13.87 5.44 -14.54
N ILE A 317 14.83 5.62 -13.63
CA ILE A 317 15.06 6.89 -12.89
C ILE A 317 15.71 7.95 -13.82
N TRP A 318 16.45 7.48 -14.83
CA TRP A 318 17.20 8.32 -15.76
C TRP A 318 16.30 9.31 -16.51
N PRO A 319 16.70 10.59 -16.66
CA PRO A 319 18.02 11.16 -16.31
C PRO A 319 18.11 11.82 -14.93
N HIS A 320 17.10 11.73 -14.06
CA HIS A 320 16.95 12.61 -12.89
C HIS A 320 17.04 11.87 -11.54
N TYR A 321 18.21 11.30 -11.23
CA TYR A 321 18.43 10.65 -9.93
C TYR A 321 18.27 11.58 -8.72
N ARG A 322 18.53 12.89 -8.88
CA ARG A 322 18.38 13.90 -7.82
C ARG A 322 16.94 14.02 -7.30
N SER A 323 15.93 13.80 -8.15
CA SER A 323 14.53 13.86 -7.77
C SER A 323 13.97 12.52 -7.28
N PHE A 324 14.78 11.45 -7.21
CA PHE A 324 14.28 10.11 -6.92
C PHE A 324 13.47 10.02 -5.62
N ILE A 325 13.93 10.70 -4.56
CA ILE A 325 13.19 10.78 -3.28
C ILE A 325 11.81 11.41 -3.50
N THR A 326 11.74 12.58 -4.15
CA THR A 326 10.47 13.28 -4.39
C THR A 326 9.58 12.60 -5.43
N ASP A 327 10.17 11.82 -6.32
CA ASP A 327 9.44 11.10 -7.37
C ASP A 327 8.82 9.80 -6.87
N THR A 328 9.25 9.28 -5.71
CA THR A 328 8.79 8.00 -5.16
C THR A 328 8.11 8.12 -3.80
N ASP A 329 8.46 9.11 -2.99
CA ASP A 329 7.81 9.36 -1.69
C ASP A 329 6.36 9.87 -1.90
N PRO A 330 5.34 9.18 -1.35
CA PRO A 330 3.95 9.55 -1.58
C PRO A 330 3.58 10.91 -0.94
N GLY A 331 4.21 11.29 0.17
CA GLY A 331 3.99 12.59 0.81
C GLY A 331 4.56 13.73 -0.03
N ALA A 332 5.76 13.57 -0.56
CA ALA A 332 6.37 14.52 -1.48
C ALA A 332 5.50 14.72 -2.74
N ARG A 333 5.09 13.61 -3.36
CA ARG A 333 4.27 13.63 -4.57
C ARG A 333 2.91 14.27 -4.33
N PHE A 334 2.26 13.96 -3.20
CA PHE A 334 0.98 14.55 -2.82
C PHE A 334 1.07 16.08 -2.73
N LEU A 335 2.07 16.60 -2.03
CA LEU A 335 2.30 18.04 -1.91
C LEU A 335 2.63 18.71 -3.24
N MET A 336 3.47 18.07 -4.06
CA MET A 336 3.79 18.54 -5.40
C MET A 336 2.52 18.66 -6.24
N LEU A 337 1.71 17.60 -6.30
CA LEU A 337 0.47 17.57 -7.09
C LEU A 337 -0.55 18.61 -6.61
N ALA A 338 -0.76 18.73 -5.29
CA ALA A 338 -1.62 19.76 -4.72
C ALA A 338 -1.12 21.19 -5.04
N THR A 339 0.20 21.39 -5.03
CA THR A 339 0.81 22.67 -5.44
C THR A 339 0.59 22.95 -6.93
N LEU A 340 0.67 21.92 -7.79
CA LEU A 340 0.41 22.05 -9.22
C LEU A 340 -1.04 22.42 -9.52
N VAL A 341 -2.01 21.83 -8.80
CA VAL A 341 -3.43 22.23 -8.90
C VAL A 341 -3.56 23.75 -8.72
N ARG A 342 -2.94 24.33 -7.69
CA ARG A 342 -3.01 25.77 -7.45
C ARG A 342 -2.27 26.61 -8.50
N LEU A 343 -1.04 26.23 -8.82
CA LEU A 343 -0.11 27.11 -9.55
C LEU A 343 -0.17 26.95 -11.06
N LYS A 344 -0.57 25.78 -11.56
CA LYS A 344 -0.46 25.41 -12.97
C LYS A 344 -1.77 24.87 -13.55
N CYS A 345 -2.57 24.16 -12.76
CA CYS A 345 -3.76 23.45 -13.22
C CYS A 345 -5.06 23.86 -12.47
N PRO A 346 -5.36 25.16 -12.24
CA PRO A 346 -6.49 25.56 -11.40
C PRO A 346 -7.86 25.12 -11.97
N ALA A 347 -7.95 24.91 -13.28
CA ALA A 347 -9.17 24.41 -13.93
C ALA A 347 -9.59 23.00 -13.47
N THR A 348 -8.63 22.21 -12.96
CA THR A 348 -8.90 20.85 -12.45
C THR A 348 -9.82 20.84 -11.23
N ALA A 349 -9.89 21.95 -10.47
CA ALA A 349 -10.72 22.07 -9.24
C ALA A 349 -12.22 21.82 -9.48
N THR A 350 -12.69 22.06 -10.72
CA THR A 350 -14.09 21.90 -11.12
C THR A 350 -14.28 20.84 -12.20
N ALA A 351 -13.24 20.09 -12.57
CA ALA A 351 -13.27 19.21 -13.73
C ALA A 351 -14.01 17.89 -13.51
N ILE A 352 -14.08 17.41 -12.26
CA ILE A 352 -14.65 16.09 -11.93
C ILE A 352 -16.11 16.26 -11.50
N GLN A 353 -17.04 16.06 -12.42
CA GLN A 353 -18.47 16.23 -12.16
C GLN A 353 -19.20 14.88 -12.15
N ASN A 354 -18.81 13.99 -13.06
CA ASN A 354 -19.52 12.74 -13.31
C ASN A 354 -18.79 11.50 -12.77
N TYR A 355 -17.54 11.68 -12.35
CA TYR A 355 -16.61 10.62 -11.96
C TYR A 355 -16.35 9.67 -13.12
N SER A 356 -16.16 10.22 -14.33
CA SER A 356 -16.01 9.43 -15.56
C SER A 356 -14.56 9.12 -15.89
N ARG A 357 -14.36 8.13 -16.78
CA ARG A 357 -13.05 7.79 -17.31
C ARG A 357 -12.39 8.99 -18.00
N GLU A 358 -13.15 9.76 -18.76
CA GLU A 358 -12.67 10.92 -19.50
C GLU A 358 -12.19 12.02 -18.56
N GLU A 359 -12.92 12.29 -17.47
CA GLU A 359 -12.52 13.24 -16.44
C GLU A 359 -11.23 12.78 -15.74
N TYR A 360 -11.11 11.48 -15.43
CA TYR A 360 -9.89 10.90 -14.87
C TYR A 360 -8.68 11.11 -15.79
N VAL A 361 -8.84 10.75 -17.08
CA VAL A 361 -7.78 10.90 -18.08
C VAL A 361 -7.36 12.36 -18.20
N ALA A 362 -8.31 13.27 -18.41
CA ALA A 362 -8.03 14.68 -18.63
C ALA A 362 -7.24 15.30 -17.47
N VAL A 363 -7.69 15.08 -16.23
CA VAL A 363 -7.05 15.67 -15.05
C VAL A 363 -5.69 15.03 -14.76
N THR A 364 -5.57 13.70 -14.88
CA THR A 364 -4.29 13.02 -14.62
C THR A 364 -3.23 13.37 -15.66
N GLU A 365 -3.61 13.49 -16.94
CA GLU A 365 -2.70 13.91 -18.01
C GLU A 365 -2.22 15.36 -17.82
N GLU A 366 -3.11 16.28 -17.47
CA GLU A 366 -2.76 17.68 -17.20
C GLU A 366 -1.77 17.80 -16.03
N LEU A 367 -2.06 17.14 -14.90
CA LEU A 367 -1.18 17.15 -13.73
C LEU A 367 0.17 16.47 -14.01
N SER A 368 0.16 15.32 -14.70
CA SER A 368 1.38 14.59 -15.05
C SER A 368 2.30 15.36 -15.98
N LEU A 369 1.73 16.10 -16.95
CA LEU A 369 2.49 16.97 -17.84
C LEU A 369 3.30 18.01 -17.04
N HIS A 370 2.66 18.66 -16.06
CA HIS A 370 3.32 19.67 -15.23
C HIS A 370 4.23 19.09 -14.14
N ALA A 371 3.93 17.87 -13.67
CA ALA A 371 4.78 17.13 -12.74
C ALA A 371 6.01 16.50 -13.41
N LEU A 372 6.11 16.55 -14.76
CA LEU A 372 7.14 15.89 -15.56
C LEU A 372 7.28 14.40 -15.23
N ASN A 373 6.15 13.76 -14.93
CA ASN A 373 6.07 12.40 -14.44
C ASN A 373 5.04 11.62 -15.27
N ALA A 374 5.25 10.31 -15.44
CA ALA A 374 4.27 9.46 -16.13
C ALA A 374 2.91 9.50 -15.44
N SER A 375 1.83 9.46 -16.23
CA SER A 375 0.47 9.34 -15.68
C SER A 375 0.21 7.93 -15.15
N PRO A 376 -0.73 7.76 -14.20
CA PRO A 376 -1.11 6.42 -13.73
C PRO A 376 -1.55 5.49 -14.86
N LEU A 377 -2.15 6.01 -15.93
CA LEU A 377 -2.54 5.21 -17.09
C LEU A 377 -1.35 4.83 -17.98
N ALA A 378 -0.33 5.70 -18.12
CA ALA A 378 0.91 5.33 -18.79
C ALA A 378 1.62 4.20 -18.03
N ILE A 379 1.71 4.31 -16.71
CA ILE A 379 2.24 3.26 -15.81
C ILE A 379 1.45 1.95 -15.99
N ALA A 380 0.12 2.01 -15.89
CA ALA A 380 -0.74 0.84 -16.07
C ALA A 380 -0.61 0.22 -17.46
N ALA A 381 -0.42 1.04 -18.50
CA ALA A 381 -0.18 0.59 -19.86
C ALA A 381 1.14 -0.18 -19.99
N THR A 382 2.23 0.35 -19.43
CA THR A 382 3.53 -0.34 -19.41
C THR A 382 3.44 -1.68 -18.69
N CYS A 383 2.85 -1.73 -17.50
CA CYS A 383 2.64 -2.99 -16.77
C CYS A 383 1.77 -3.99 -17.55
N SER A 384 0.72 -3.50 -18.22
CA SER A 384 -0.15 -4.34 -19.06
C SER A 384 0.58 -4.94 -20.26
N ASP A 385 1.57 -4.23 -20.81
CA ASP A 385 2.32 -4.67 -21.97
C ASP A 385 3.28 -5.83 -21.61
N TRP A 386 3.76 -5.88 -20.37
CA TRP A 386 4.66 -6.95 -19.89
C TRP A 386 4.01 -8.34 -19.83
N VAL A 387 2.68 -8.40 -19.79
CA VAL A 387 1.90 -9.62 -19.58
C VAL A 387 1.07 -10.06 -20.79
N LYS A 388 1.17 -9.33 -21.90
CA LYS A 388 0.56 -9.73 -23.18
C LYS A 388 1.05 -11.12 -23.60
N GLU A 389 0.29 -11.79 -24.46
CA GLU A 389 0.70 -13.08 -25.02
C GLU A 389 2.09 -12.97 -25.66
N GLY A 390 3.00 -13.87 -25.29
CA GLY A 390 4.40 -13.87 -25.72
C GLY A 390 5.32 -12.89 -24.98
N ALA A 391 4.80 -12.05 -24.08
CA ALA A 391 5.61 -11.14 -23.27
C ALA A 391 6.23 -11.85 -22.06
N PRO A 392 7.33 -11.31 -21.48
CA PRO A 392 8.12 -12.00 -20.45
C PRO A 392 7.33 -12.41 -19.20
N LEU A 393 6.34 -11.62 -18.78
CA LEU A 393 5.55 -11.88 -17.57
C LEU A 393 4.24 -12.64 -17.85
N HIS A 394 4.01 -13.11 -19.08
CA HIS A 394 2.76 -13.79 -19.43
C HIS A 394 2.53 -15.05 -18.57
N GLY A 395 3.57 -15.85 -18.31
CA GLY A 395 3.47 -17.06 -17.48
C GLY A 395 2.98 -16.77 -16.05
N LEU A 396 3.39 -15.64 -15.48
CA LEU A 396 2.92 -15.21 -14.15
C LEU A 396 1.40 -14.93 -14.13
N MET A 397 0.84 -14.46 -15.24
CA MET A 397 -0.60 -14.26 -15.35
C MET A 397 -1.37 -15.56 -15.51
N GLU A 398 -0.76 -16.60 -16.10
CA GLU A 398 -1.35 -17.94 -16.13
C GLU A 398 -1.38 -18.59 -14.72
N GLU A 399 -0.35 -18.36 -13.91
CA GLU A 399 -0.36 -18.73 -12.49
C GLU A 399 -1.51 -18.02 -11.74
N HIS A 400 -1.69 -16.72 -11.94
CA HIS A 400 -2.80 -15.97 -11.33
C HIS A 400 -4.19 -16.43 -11.81
N ARG A 401 -4.32 -16.75 -13.10
CA ARG A 401 -5.58 -17.23 -13.69
C ARG A 401 -5.96 -18.60 -13.15
N SER A 402 -5.01 -19.53 -13.08
CA SER A 402 -5.22 -20.88 -12.56
C SER A 402 -5.21 -20.97 -11.04
N PHE A 403 -4.70 -19.93 -10.36
CA PHE A 403 -4.42 -19.89 -8.93
C PHE A 403 -3.46 -20.99 -8.45
N ASN A 404 -2.63 -21.48 -9.37
CA ASN A 404 -1.61 -22.48 -9.11
C ASN A 404 -0.23 -21.86 -9.34
N PHE A 405 0.38 -21.38 -8.26
CA PHE A 405 1.65 -20.67 -8.30
C PHE A 405 2.82 -21.62 -8.10
N GLU A 406 3.95 -21.30 -8.74
CA GLU A 406 5.17 -22.03 -8.47
C GLU A 406 5.64 -21.82 -7.01
N PRO A 407 6.22 -22.84 -6.34
CA PRO A 407 6.64 -22.72 -4.94
C PRO A 407 7.75 -21.68 -4.71
N ARG A 408 8.62 -21.46 -5.70
CA ARG A 408 9.76 -20.54 -5.57
C ARG A 408 9.27 -19.10 -5.54
N ASN A 409 9.65 -18.37 -4.49
CA ASN A 409 9.25 -16.96 -4.27
C ASN A 409 7.73 -16.76 -4.33
N MET A 410 6.93 -17.75 -3.91
CA MET A 410 5.48 -17.75 -4.08
C MET A 410 4.79 -16.47 -3.57
N PRO A 411 5.11 -15.89 -2.38
CA PRO A 411 4.52 -14.62 -1.96
C PRO A 411 4.77 -13.47 -2.92
N VAL A 412 5.96 -13.41 -3.52
CA VAL A 412 6.32 -12.38 -4.52
C VAL A 412 5.53 -12.60 -5.81
N ARG A 413 5.39 -13.86 -6.27
CA ARG A 413 4.57 -14.21 -7.43
C ARG A 413 3.11 -13.80 -7.24
N LEU A 414 2.55 -14.14 -6.09
CA LEU A 414 1.17 -13.80 -5.72
C LEU A 414 0.97 -12.28 -5.76
N LEU A 415 1.76 -11.53 -4.98
CA LEU A 415 1.63 -10.07 -4.91
C LEU A 415 1.83 -9.40 -6.26
N PHE A 416 2.85 -9.80 -7.03
CA PHE A 416 3.14 -9.18 -8.31
C PHE A 416 2.08 -9.48 -9.37
N SER A 417 1.57 -10.72 -9.40
CA SER A 417 0.49 -11.08 -10.34
C SER A 417 -0.82 -10.35 -10.04
N HIS A 418 -1.17 -10.15 -8.77
CA HIS A 418 -2.31 -9.36 -8.36
C HIS A 418 -2.14 -7.87 -8.73
N PHE A 419 -0.94 -7.32 -8.56
CA PHE A 419 -0.60 -5.97 -9.03
C PHE A 419 -0.78 -5.83 -10.55
N LEU A 420 -0.27 -6.78 -11.33
CA LEU A 420 -0.39 -6.76 -12.79
C LEU A 420 -1.85 -6.88 -13.24
N ALA A 421 -2.63 -7.77 -12.61
CA ALA A 421 -4.07 -7.88 -12.85
C ALA A 421 -4.80 -6.56 -12.54
N PHE A 422 -4.48 -5.94 -11.41
CA PHE A 422 -5.06 -4.65 -11.01
C PHE A 422 -4.71 -3.55 -12.02
N MET A 423 -3.46 -3.48 -12.48
CA MET A 423 -3.03 -2.52 -13.49
C MET A 423 -3.73 -2.72 -14.84
N GLN A 424 -3.97 -3.96 -15.26
CA GLN A 424 -4.74 -4.24 -16.50
C GLN A 424 -6.18 -3.74 -16.43
N ASP A 425 -6.84 -3.92 -15.29
CA ASP A 425 -8.22 -3.46 -15.11
C ASP A 425 -8.26 -1.94 -14.85
N LYS A 426 -7.31 -1.38 -14.09
CA LYS A 426 -7.17 0.07 -13.88
C LYS A 426 -6.92 0.82 -15.19
N ARG A 427 -6.20 0.23 -16.15
CA ARG A 427 -6.05 0.81 -17.49
C ARG A 427 -7.40 0.98 -18.22
N LYS A 428 -8.33 0.04 -18.00
CA LYS A 428 -9.64 0.01 -18.69
C LYS A 428 -10.65 0.91 -17.99
N THR A 429 -10.77 0.78 -16.67
CA THR A 429 -11.76 1.46 -15.83
C THR A 429 -11.11 2.19 -14.66
N PRO A 430 -10.22 3.18 -14.91
CA PRO A 430 -9.52 3.90 -13.84
C PRO A 430 -10.46 4.62 -12.88
N GLU A 431 -11.60 5.11 -13.37
CA GLU A 431 -12.63 5.81 -12.61
C GLU A 431 -13.22 4.95 -11.49
N PHE A 432 -13.33 3.63 -11.71
CA PHE A 432 -13.81 2.69 -10.70
C PHE A 432 -12.85 2.58 -9.52
N PHE A 433 -11.54 2.52 -9.78
CA PHE A 433 -10.53 2.38 -8.74
C PHE A 433 -10.17 3.71 -8.06
N CYS A 434 -10.32 4.83 -8.78
CA CYS A 434 -10.09 6.18 -8.23
C CYS A 434 -11.27 6.66 -7.38
N TRP A 435 -12.50 6.40 -7.83
CA TRP A 435 -13.73 6.83 -7.15
C TRP A 435 -14.70 5.67 -6.92
N PRO A 436 -14.28 4.63 -6.17
CA PRO A 436 -15.15 3.47 -5.92
C PRO A 436 -16.44 3.88 -5.21
N GLY A 437 -16.43 4.94 -4.39
CA GLY A 437 -17.64 5.45 -3.78
C GLY A 437 -18.71 5.90 -4.78
N ALA A 438 -18.30 6.48 -5.91
CA ALA A 438 -19.23 6.85 -6.99
C ALA A 438 -19.73 5.64 -7.78
N TRP A 439 -18.88 4.65 -8.03
CA TRP A 439 -19.18 3.52 -8.91
C TRP A 439 -19.83 2.31 -8.22
N MET A 440 -19.77 2.25 -6.89
CA MET A 440 -20.38 1.17 -6.11
C MET A 440 -21.72 1.52 -5.49
N ALA A 441 -22.24 2.73 -5.72
CA ALA A 441 -23.49 3.20 -5.13
C ALA A 441 -24.42 3.84 -6.16
N GLY A 442 -25.71 3.90 -5.81
CA GLY A 442 -26.73 4.56 -6.62
C GLY A 442 -26.94 3.92 -8.00
N ASP A 443 -27.17 4.76 -9.00
CA ASP A 443 -27.52 4.32 -10.36
C ASP A 443 -26.33 3.87 -11.21
N ARG A 444 -25.09 4.09 -10.74
CA ARG A 444 -23.86 3.67 -11.44
C ARG A 444 -23.49 2.20 -11.21
N VAL A 445 -24.14 1.54 -10.24
CA VAL A 445 -23.89 0.12 -9.94
C VAL A 445 -24.21 -0.73 -11.17
N SER A 446 -23.21 -1.48 -11.62
CA SER A 446 -23.27 -2.39 -12.76
C SER A 446 -22.73 -3.78 -12.40
N GLU A 447 -23.07 -4.79 -13.21
CA GLU A 447 -22.50 -6.14 -13.08
C GLU A 447 -20.98 -6.10 -13.18
N GLN A 448 -20.43 -5.33 -14.11
CA GLN A 448 -18.99 -5.09 -14.24
C GLN A 448 -18.36 -4.56 -12.95
N SER A 449 -19.03 -3.63 -12.25
CA SER A 449 -18.53 -3.09 -10.98
C SER A 449 -18.46 -4.17 -9.90
N ALA A 450 -19.47 -5.05 -9.85
CA ALA A 450 -19.50 -6.18 -8.91
C ALA A 450 -18.40 -7.20 -9.22
N GLU A 451 -18.19 -7.52 -10.51
CA GLU A 451 -17.12 -8.40 -10.96
C GLU A 451 -15.73 -7.85 -10.61
N LEU A 452 -15.50 -6.56 -10.85
CA LEU A 452 -14.22 -5.90 -10.52
C LEU A 452 -13.96 -5.93 -9.01
N PHE A 453 -14.97 -5.64 -8.20
CA PHE A 453 -14.85 -5.69 -6.74
C PHE A 453 -14.55 -7.10 -6.23
N ASP A 454 -15.25 -8.12 -6.71
CA ASP A 454 -15.01 -9.50 -6.30
C ASP A 454 -13.62 -9.98 -6.73
N ARG A 455 -13.23 -9.71 -7.98
CA ARG A 455 -11.92 -10.08 -8.53
C ARG A 455 -10.76 -9.49 -7.74
N HIS A 456 -10.88 -8.23 -7.32
CA HIS A 456 -9.82 -7.50 -6.63
C HIS A 456 -9.99 -7.47 -5.10
N GLY A 457 -10.92 -8.24 -4.54
CA GLY A 457 -11.10 -8.33 -3.08
C GLY A 457 -9.92 -9.03 -2.38
N ALA A 458 -9.68 -8.68 -1.11
CA ALA A 458 -8.60 -9.24 -0.29
C ALA A 458 -8.62 -10.77 -0.26
N LEU A 459 -7.45 -11.40 -0.32
CA LEU A 459 -7.32 -12.86 -0.39
C LEU A 459 -7.54 -13.56 0.96
N PHE A 460 -7.27 -12.85 2.05
CA PHE A 460 -7.31 -13.40 3.40
C PHE A 460 -8.20 -12.55 4.29
N VAL A 461 -9.07 -13.21 5.05
CA VAL A 461 -10.09 -12.59 5.89
C VAL A 461 -10.14 -13.24 7.26
N ASP A 462 -10.76 -12.58 8.24
CA ASP A 462 -11.21 -13.21 9.47
C ASP A 462 -12.64 -13.76 9.33
N LYS A 463 -13.15 -14.37 10.41
CA LYS A 463 -14.55 -14.78 10.52
C LYS A 463 -15.19 -14.10 11.72
N LYS A 464 -16.52 -14.00 11.68
CA LYS A 464 -17.35 -13.35 12.70
C LYS A 464 -16.94 -13.67 14.15
N ASP A 465 -16.68 -14.95 14.44
CA ASP A 465 -16.44 -15.45 15.81
C ASP A 465 -15.06 -16.09 15.97
N ASP A 466 -14.10 -15.77 15.07
CA ASP A 466 -12.77 -16.38 15.05
C ASP A 466 -11.71 -15.34 14.64
N ASP A 467 -10.69 -15.15 15.49
CA ASP A 467 -9.60 -14.19 15.26
C ASP A 467 -8.48 -14.75 14.36
N GLY A 468 -8.62 -16.01 13.93
CA GLY A 468 -7.81 -16.67 12.94
C GLY A 468 -7.84 -15.98 11.57
N ILE A 469 -6.93 -16.43 10.70
CA ILE A 469 -6.87 -15.97 9.31
C ILE A 469 -7.33 -17.11 8.43
N PHE A 470 -8.23 -16.82 7.50
CA PHE A 470 -8.82 -17.77 6.57
C PHE A 470 -8.65 -17.30 5.13
N PRO A 471 -8.51 -18.22 4.17
CA PRO A 471 -8.65 -17.85 2.77
C PRO A 471 -10.06 -17.34 2.47
N ARG A 472 -10.17 -16.28 1.69
CA ARG A 472 -11.41 -15.91 1.02
C ARG A 472 -11.62 -16.83 -0.16
N LEU A 473 -12.76 -17.50 -0.22
CA LEU A 473 -13.15 -18.24 -1.41
C LEU A 473 -13.47 -17.25 -2.53
N VAL A 474 -12.92 -17.51 -3.72
CA VAL A 474 -13.09 -16.67 -4.90
C VAL A 474 -13.92 -17.43 -5.91
N SER A 475 -14.96 -16.79 -6.43
CA SER A 475 -15.86 -17.41 -7.41
C SER A 475 -15.07 -17.91 -8.62
N GLY A 476 -15.35 -19.14 -9.06
CA GLY A 476 -14.69 -19.75 -10.21
C GLY A 476 -13.27 -20.29 -9.95
N ARG A 477 -12.76 -20.25 -8.71
CA ARG A 477 -11.49 -20.89 -8.34
C ARG A 477 -11.71 -22.20 -7.58
N ASP A 478 -10.80 -23.14 -7.77
CA ASP A 478 -10.78 -24.41 -7.02
C ASP A 478 -10.42 -24.15 -5.55
N GLU A 479 -11.28 -24.57 -4.63
CA GLU A 479 -11.10 -24.37 -3.19
C GLU A 479 -9.79 -25.01 -2.68
N SER A 480 -9.35 -26.13 -3.27
CA SER A 480 -8.11 -26.82 -2.88
C SER A 480 -6.87 -25.99 -3.24
N LEU A 481 -6.86 -25.35 -4.41
CA LEU A 481 -5.79 -24.44 -4.83
C LEU A 481 -5.80 -23.17 -3.97
N VAL A 482 -6.99 -22.67 -3.62
CA VAL A 482 -7.13 -21.53 -2.70
C VAL A 482 -6.51 -21.84 -1.34
N GLN A 483 -6.80 -23.00 -0.78
CA GLN A 483 -6.22 -23.46 0.47
C GLN A 483 -4.70 -23.65 0.36
N GLN A 484 -4.20 -24.22 -0.74
CA GLN A 484 -2.77 -24.42 -0.96
C GLN A 484 -2.00 -23.10 -1.02
N VAL A 485 -2.53 -22.09 -1.72
CA VAL A 485 -1.94 -20.75 -1.77
C VAL A 485 -1.91 -20.13 -0.39
N PHE A 486 -3.01 -20.22 0.37
CA PHE A 486 -3.06 -19.73 1.75
C PHE A 486 -1.99 -20.36 2.65
N GLU A 487 -1.90 -21.69 2.65
CA GLU A 487 -0.93 -22.42 3.47
C GLU A 487 0.51 -22.07 3.08
N SER A 488 0.80 -22.05 1.78
CA SER A 488 2.12 -21.73 1.26
C SER A 488 2.50 -20.28 1.56
N PHE A 489 1.56 -19.34 1.44
CA PHE A 489 1.79 -17.92 1.69
C PHE A 489 2.14 -17.70 3.15
N TYR A 490 1.36 -18.25 4.09
CA TYR A 490 1.64 -18.08 5.50
C TYR A 490 2.79 -18.94 6.01
N ALA A 491 3.12 -20.08 5.38
CA ALA A 491 4.31 -20.85 5.71
C ALA A 491 5.59 -20.02 5.44
N ILE A 492 5.62 -19.27 4.34
CA ILE A 492 6.75 -18.42 3.96
C ILE A 492 6.67 -17.08 4.73
N ASN A 493 5.50 -16.45 4.79
CA ASN A 493 5.34 -15.12 5.38
C ASN A 493 5.51 -15.12 6.92
N ARG A 494 5.12 -16.18 7.64
CA ARG A 494 5.36 -16.31 9.10
C ARG A 494 6.85 -16.39 9.46
N MET A 495 7.72 -16.73 8.50
CA MET A 495 9.15 -16.73 8.74
C MET A 495 9.67 -15.29 8.86
N HIS A 496 9.20 -14.34 8.05
CA HIS A 496 9.69 -12.95 8.02
C HIS A 496 9.70 -12.21 9.38
N PRO A 497 8.62 -12.23 10.21
CA PRO A 497 8.65 -11.61 11.54
C PRO A 497 9.56 -12.35 12.53
N ARG A 498 9.74 -13.68 12.39
CA ARG A 498 10.68 -14.44 13.24
C ARG A 498 12.13 -14.09 12.93
N TRP A 499 12.46 -13.81 11.66
CA TRP A 499 13.76 -13.25 11.27
C TRP A 499 13.97 -11.84 11.84
N ALA A 500 12.95 -10.96 11.76
CA ALA A 500 13.02 -9.60 12.31
C ALA A 500 13.18 -9.58 13.85
N ALA A 501 12.46 -10.43 14.58
CA ALA A 501 12.58 -10.56 16.03
C ALA A 501 13.91 -11.20 16.47
N GLY A 502 14.52 -12.04 15.61
CA GLY A 502 15.87 -12.58 15.78
C GLY A 502 16.96 -11.50 15.84
N LEU A 503 16.78 -10.41 15.10
CA LEU A 503 17.79 -9.36 14.92
C LEU A 503 17.77 -8.26 16.00
N ASN A 504 16.65 -8.09 16.73
CA ASN A 504 16.47 -7.01 17.71
C ASN A 504 16.39 -7.48 19.18
N GLY A 505 16.74 -8.72 19.49
CA GLY A 505 16.71 -9.23 20.88
C GLY A 505 15.30 -9.35 21.51
N ALA A 506 14.23 -8.94 20.81
CA ALA A 506 12.88 -9.03 21.34
C ALA A 506 12.42 -10.49 21.47
N ARG A 507 11.97 -10.86 22.68
CA ARG A 507 11.09 -12.02 22.87
C ARG A 507 9.75 -11.66 22.24
N VAL A 508 9.40 -12.31 21.13
CA VAL A 508 7.98 -12.43 20.77
C VAL A 508 7.39 -13.39 21.79
N VAL A 509 6.74 -12.84 22.81
CA VAL A 509 5.85 -13.63 23.66
C VAL A 509 4.62 -13.93 22.80
N THR A 510 4.66 -15.04 22.06
CA THR A 510 3.42 -15.71 21.67
C THR A 510 2.99 -16.55 22.87
N SER A 511 2.27 -15.95 23.83
CA SER A 511 1.52 -16.74 24.81
C SER A 511 0.26 -17.24 24.13
N VAL A 512 0.40 -18.27 23.31
CA VAL A 512 -0.69 -19.21 23.03
C VAL A 512 -0.05 -20.59 22.98
N HIS A 513 -0.03 -21.25 24.13
CA HIS A 513 -0.11 -22.69 24.36
C HIS A 513 0.02 -22.85 25.88
N GLY A 514 -1.12 -22.72 26.56
CA GLY A 514 -1.27 -23.26 27.91
C GLY A 514 -1.76 -24.69 27.75
N ASP A 515 -0.91 -25.64 28.10
CA ASP A 515 -1.27 -27.03 28.31
C ASP A 515 -2.44 -27.13 29.31
N ARG A 516 -3.60 -27.62 28.85
CA ARG A 516 -4.39 -28.71 29.44
C ARG A 516 -5.71 -28.89 28.71
#